data_AF-A0A7L0M3D1-F1
#
_entry.id   AF-A0A7L0M3D1-F1
#
_cell.length_a   1.000
_cell.length_b   1.000
_cell.length_c   1.000
_cell.angle_alpha   90.00
_cell.angle_beta   90.00
_cell.angle_gamma   90.00
#
_symmetry.space_group_name_H-M   'P 1'
#
loop_
_entity.id
_entity.type
_entity.pdbx_description
1 polymer ?
#
loop_
_entity_poly.entity_id
_entity_poly.type
_entity_poly.pdbx_seq_one_letter_code
_entity_poly.pdbx_strand_id
1 'polypeptide(L)'
;SSHEHKLNFRKSKEVCLNYIQDAVLQKQWERAAEFLTSYIESLEKDYSNEYMGPSEIIWRIGTEILCHHSHSSMKELNSFMEQMKILGIKRYLKVCLEHVFHLLCNGFIDEAYQNLSLAESWRFGEQTVIQDKEMKLIQAYRGLLDYYRWSKQKNILLEHGEDGLEDLSVEQEMHSCFRKAAVNLKEIIKIPGVWDQFVKCYVDLLEFYGDHNEARQVLHDYAYNSKFPSNPNAHVYLYQFLKRQGESKKSLISALKNLHDTVPSHELMIDFNLMLQKSKKKKNRQLGLEVIFAALDYAGWKENVKAWSCLAKQLRQIVMSEKHLDWLKQEWSPRKDWWPAFHFSRYLGKRNWQENQSLSYEKALVAGILLGKDDKYFKYISHQGCKAQMKRFRILKKFVHKHNPVYMRISG
;
A
#
# COMPACT_ATOMS: atom_id res chain seq x y z
N SER A 1 -57.53 -10.93 -0.27
CA SER A 1 -56.87 -12.20 -0.64
C SER A 1 -55.56 -11.96 -1.40
N SER A 2 -55.51 -11.48 -2.66
CA SER A 2 -54.23 -11.38 -3.40
C SER A 2 -53.18 -10.42 -2.82
N HIS A 3 -53.62 -9.31 -2.20
CA HIS A 3 -52.70 -8.31 -1.63
C HIS A 3 -52.03 -8.80 -0.33
N GLU A 4 -52.75 -9.60 0.46
CA GLU A 4 -52.30 -10.18 1.72
C GLU A 4 -51.31 -11.32 1.49
N HIS A 5 -51.55 -12.15 0.47
CA HIS A 5 -50.59 -13.16 0.02
C HIS A 5 -49.27 -12.54 -0.45
N LYS A 6 -49.30 -11.44 -1.21
CA LYS A 6 -48.08 -10.71 -1.62
C LYS A 6 -47.32 -10.13 -0.43
N LEU A 7 -48.02 -9.59 0.57
CA LEU A 7 -47.41 -9.02 1.77
C LEU A 7 -46.72 -10.09 2.63
N ASN A 8 -47.40 -11.22 2.84
CA ASN A 8 -46.87 -12.35 3.61
C ASN A 8 -45.65 -12.97 2.93
N PHE A 9 -45.69 -13.11 1.60
CA PHE A 9 -44.57 -13.65 0.83
C PHE A 9 -43.33 -12.75 0.86
N ARG A 10 -43.51 -11.42 0.79
CA ARG A 10 -42.40 -10.45 0.95
C ARG A 10 -41.75 -10.56 2.33
N LYS A 11 -42.54 -10.67 3.39
CA LYS A 11 -42.02 -10.88 4.77
C LYS A 11 -41.23 -12.18 4.88
N SER A 12 -41.69 -13.27 4.26
CA SER A 12 -40.97 -14.54 4.25
C SER A 12 -39.61 -14.45 3.55
N LYS A 13 -39.51 -13.71 2.44
CA LYS A 13 -38.23 -13.45 1.75
C LYS A 13 -37.25 -12.69 2.64
N GLU A 14 -37.70 -11.64 3.31
CA GLU A 14 -36.88 -10.84 4.23
C GLU A 14 -36.38 -11.68 5.43
N VAL A 15 -37.25 -12.52 5.99
CA VAL A 15 -36.88 -13.45 7.07
C VAL A 15 -35.83 -14.47 6.62
N CYS A 16 -35.97 -15.02 5.42
CA CYS A 16 -35.00 -15.97 4.87
C CYS A 16 -33.62 -15.31 4.67
N LEU A 17 -33.57 -14.08 4.17
CA LEU A 17 -32.31 -13.32 4.04
C LEU A 17 -31.64 -13.06 5.40
N ASN A 18 -32.42 -12.74 6.44
CA ASN A 18 -31.88 -12.58 7.80
C ASN A 18 -31.25 -13.90 8.30
N TYR A 19 -31.89 -15.05 8.06
CA TYR A 19 -31.33 -16.34 8.45
C TYR A 19 -30.03 -16.68 7.69
N ILE A 20 -29.96 -16.36 6.40
CA ILE A 20 -28.73 -16.51 5.62
C ILE A 20 -27.62 -15.63 6.21
N GLN A 21 -27.92 -14.36 6.50
CA GLN A 21 -26.96 -13.42 7.06
C GLN A 21 -26.42 -13.90 8.41
N ASP A 22 -27.29 -14.34 9.31
CA ASP A 22 -26.90 -14.88 10.63
C ASP A 22 -26.02 -16.12 10.49
N ALA A 23 -26.35 -17.03 9.56
CA ALA A 23 -25.57 -18.23 9.31
C ALA A 23 -24.17 -17.89 8.76
N VAL A 24 -24.06 -16.95 7.81
CA VAL A 24 -22.78 -16.47 7.27
C VAL A 24 -21.94 -15.82 8.36
N LEU A 25 -22.52 -14.94 9.19
CA LEU A 25 -21.80 -14.28 10.29
C LEU A 25 -21.29 -15.27 11.33
N GLN A 26 -22.03 -16.35 11.57
CA GLN A 26 -21.64 -17.44 12.47
C GLN A 26 -20.76 -18.51 11.81
N LYS A 27 -20.37 -18.34 10.54
CA LYS A 27 -19.58 -19.29 9.74
C LYS A 27 -20.22 -20.68 9.60
N GLN A 28 -21.55 -20.75 9.64
CA GLN A 28 -22.33 -21.96 9.42
C GLN A 28 -22.62 -22.13 7.92
N TRP A 29 -21.58 -22.44 7.14
CA TRP A 29 -21.62 -22.39 5.67
C TRP A 29 -22.61 -23.38 5.03
N GLU A 30 -22.70 -24.61 5.56
CA GLU A 30 -23.67 -25.62 5.10
C GLU A 30 -25.11 -25.11 5.28
N ARG A 31 -25.40 -24.58 6.48
CA ARG A 31 -26.73 -24.03 6.81
C ARG A 31 -27.06 -22.77 6.00
N ALA A 32 -26.06 -21.92 5.75
CA ALA A 32 -26.20 -20.78 4.88
C ALA A 32 -26.54 -21.21 3.44
N ALA A 33 -25.94 -22.29 2.94
CA ALA A 33 -26.23 -22.85 1.63
C ALA A 33 -27.67 -23.38 1.54
N GLU A 34 -28.15 -24.12 2.54
CA GLU A 34 -29.53 -24.62 2.61
C GLU A 34 -30.57 -23.49 2.58
N PHE A 35 -30.33 -22.43 3.35
CA PHE A 35 -31.19 -21.25 3.35
C PHE A 35 -31.14 -20.50 2.02
N LEU A 36 -29.97 -20.40 1.39
CA LEU A 36 -29.84 -19.77 0.07
C LEU A 36 -30.61 -20.57 -1.01
N THR A 37 -30.53 -21.90 -1.00
CA THR A 37 -31.32 -22.75 -1.90
C THR A 37 -32.82 -22.51 -1.71
N SER A 38 -33.28 -22.51 -0.46
CA SER A 38 -34.69 -22.22 -0.13
C SER A 38 -35.12 -20.82 -0.60
N TYR A 39 -34.22 -19.84 -0.50
CA TYR A 39 -34.45 -18.48 -0.99
C TYR A 39 -34.59 -18.47 -2.52
N ILE A 40 -33.70 -19.14 -3.25
CA ILE A 40 -33.75 -19.25 -4.72
C ILE A 40 -35.05 -19.93 -5.17
N GLU A 41 -35.42 -21.07 -4.60
CA GLU A 41 -36.67 -21.78 -4.91
C GLU A 41 -37.91 -20.93 -4.63
N SER A 42 -37.86 -20.09 -3.58
CA SER A 42 -38.95 -19.16 -3.28
C SER A 42 -39.10 -18.10 -4.37
N LEU A 43 -38.00 -17.65 -4.99
CA LEU A 43 -37.99 -16.64 -6.03
C LEU A 43 -38.54 -17.17 -7.35
N GLU A 44 -38.26 -18.43 -7.70
CA GLU A 44 -38.78 -19.05 -8.93
C GLU A 44 -40.30 -19.17 -8.95
N LYS A 45 -40.94 -19.19 -7.78
CA LYS A 45 -42.40 -19.25 -7.62
C LYS A 45 -43.09 -17.87 -7.73
N ASP A 46 -42.33 -16.79 -7.90
CA ASP A 46 -42.83 -15.42 -8.05
C ASP A 46 -42.82 -14.99 -9.52
N TYR A 47 -43.96 -15.10 -10.20
CA TYR A 47 -44.12 -14.74 -11.63
C TYR A 47 -44.16 -13.22 -11.91
N SER A 48 -43.69 -12.37 -10.99
CA SER A 48 -43.68 -10.92 -11.20
C SER A 48 -42.45 -10.48 -12.00
N ASN A 49 -42.69 -9.92 -13.20
CA ASN A 49 -41.68 -9.51 -14.19
C ASN A 49 -40.71 -8.37 -13.75
N GLU A 50 -40.79 -7.87 -12.52
CA GLU A 50 -40.09 -6.66 -12.08
C GLU A 50 -39.02 -6.90 -11.00
N TYR A 51 -38.07 -7.83 -11.16
CA TYR A 51 -37.06 -7.99 -10.10
C TYR A 51 -35.63 -8.27 -10.60
N MET A 52 -34.86 -7.19 -10.72
CA MET A 52 -33.40 -7.17 -10.95
C MET A 52 -32.57 -7.31 -9.66
N GLY A 53 -33.20 -7.22 -8.47
CA GLY A 53 -32.52 -7.28 -7.17
C GLY A 53 -32.08 -8.67 -6.68
N PRO A 54 -32.83 -9.77 -6.94
CA PRO A 54 -32.49 -11.08 -6.40
C PRO A 54 -31.19 -11.67 -6.96
N SER A 55 -30.85 -11.41 -8.23
CA SER A 55 -29.65 -12.00 -8.87
C SER A 55 -28.34 -11.47 -8.29
N GLU A 56 -28.27 -10.20 -7.88
CA GLU A 56 -27.07 -9.67 -7.19
C GLU A 56 -26.90 -10.30 -5.79
N ILE A 57 -28.00 -10.45 -5.06
CA ILE A 57 -27.97 -11.04 -3.71
C ILE A 57 -27.54 -12.50 -3.79
N ILE A 58 -28.14 -13.27 -4.71
CA ILE A 58 -27.78 -14.67 -4.95
C ILE A 58 -26.30 -14.76 -5.33
N TRP A 59 -25.84 -13.94 -6.28
CA TRP A 59 -24.44 -13.94 -6.71
C TRP A 59 -23.49 -13.67 -5.53
N ARG A 60 -23.65 -12.56 -4.81
CA ARG A 60 -22.71 -12.17 -3.75
C ARG A 60 -22.67 -13.16 -2.58
N ILE A 61 -23.85 -13.58 -2.11
CA ILE A 61 -23.94 -14.52 -0.99
C ILE A 61 -23.50 -15.91 -1.43
N GLY A 62 -23.91 -16.34 -2.63
CA GLY A 62 -23.55 -17.65 -3.17
C GLY A 62 -22.05 -17.80 -3.38
N THR A 63 -21.37 -16.78 -3.94
CA THR A 63 -19.91 -16.80 -4.06
C THR A 63 -19.24 -16.92 -2.69
N GLU A 64 -19.67 -16.14 -1.69
CA GLU A 64 -19.09 -16.17 -0.35
C GLU A 64 -19.25 -17.55 0.31
N ILE A 65 -20.45 -18.13 0.24
CA ILE A 65 -20.71 -19.47 0.77
C ILE A 65 -19.83 -20.50 0.05
N LEU A 66 -19.80 -20.50 -1.28
CA LEU A 66 -19.04 -21.48 -2.06
C LEU A 66 -17.52 -21.35 -1.87
N CYS A 67 -17.01 -20.14 -1.60
CA CYS A 67 -15.59 -19.93 -1.27
C CYS A 67 -15.19 -20.54 0.08
N HIS A 68 -16.14 -20.73 1.00
CA HIS A 68 -15.87 -21.16 2.38
C HIS A 68 -16.47 -22.52 2.76
N HIS A 69 -17.26 -23.12 1.88
CA HIS A 69 -17.88 -24.42 2.10
C HIS A 69 -16.85 -25.55 1.97
N SER A 70 -16.77 -26.41 2.99
CA SER A 70 -15.80 -27.52 3.12
C SER A 70 -15.80 -28.52 1.95
N HIS A 71 -16.94 -28.66 1.30
CA HIS A 71 -17.14 -29.58 0.17
C HIS A 71 -17.23 -28.90 -1.20
N SER A 72 -17.10 -27.58 -1.27
CA SER A 72 -17.19 -26.86 -2.54
C SER A 72 -15.98 -27.18 -3.42
N SER A 73 -16.26 -27.68 -4.61
CA SER A 73 -15.27 -27.91 -5.66
C SER A 73 -15.16 -26.70 -6.58
N MET A 74 -13.99 -26.54 -7.18
CA MET A 74 -13.76 -25.51 -8.20
C MET A 74 -14.75 -25.61 -9.37
N LYS A 75 -15.21 -26.82 -9.68
CA LYS A 75 -16.20 -27.07 -10.73
C LYS A 75 -17.58 -26.50 -10.37
N GLU A 76 -18.00 -26.66 -9.11
CA GLU A 76 -19.28 -26.13 -8.62
C GLU A 76 -19.29 -24.60 -8.62
N LEU A 77 -18.19 -23.99 -8.16
CA LEU A 77 -18.07 -22.54 -8.18
C LEU A 77 -18.03 -21.98 -9.61
N ASN A 78 -17.26 -22.60 -10.52
CA ASN A 78 -17.27 -22.19 -11.93
C ASN A 78 -18.67 -22.31 -12.54
N SER A 79 -19.37 -23.42 -12.28
CA SER A 79 -20.74 -23.62 -12.75
C SER A 79 -21.69 -22.55 -12.21
N PHE A 80 -21.57 -22.21 -10.92
CA PHE A 80 -22.36 -21.15 -10.30
C PHE A 80 -22.06 -19.79 -10.94
N MET A 81 -20.79 -19.44 -11.17
CA MET A 81 -20.41 -18.19 -11.80
C MET A 81 -20.91 -18.08 -13.24
N GLU A 82 -20.87 -19.15 -14.03
CA GLU A 82 -21.45 -19.17 -15.38
C GLU A 82 -22.98 -18.93 -15.35
N GLN A 83 -23.70 -19.52 -14.39
CA GLN A 83 -25.11 -19.24 -14.21
C GLN A 83 -25.36 -17.76 -13.83
N MET A 84 -24.55 -17.21 -12.92
CA MET A 84 -24.69 -15.81 -12.50
C MET A 84 -24.40 -14.82 -13.63
N LYS A 85 -23.48 -15.15 -14.55
CA LYS A 85 -23.24 -14.36 -15.76
C LYS A 85 -24.47 -14.30 -16.67
N ILE A 86 -25.16 -15.44 -16.84
CA ILE A 86 -26.36 -15.54 -17.68
C ILE A 86 -27.55 -14.81 -17.03
N LEU A 87 -27.80 -15.04 -15.75
CA LEU A 87 -28.93 -14.44 -15.02
C LEU A 87 -28.72 -12.93 -14.78
N GLY A 88 -27.47 -12.52 -14.60
CA GLY A 88 -27.06 -11.16 -14.29
C GLY A 88 -26.60 -10.37 -15.51
N ILE A 89 -27.30 -10.43 -16.65
CA ILE A 89 -26.86 -9.84 -17.93
C ILE A 89 -26.34 -8.40 -17.77
N LYS A 90 -27.03 -7.52 -17.02
CA LYS A 90 -26.57 -6.12 -16.83
C LYS A 90 -25.29 -5.97 -16.00
N ARG A 91 -24.87 -7.01 -15.28
CA ARG A 91 -23.70 -7.07 -14.39
C ARG A 91 -22.65 -8.08 -14.86
N TYR A 92 -22.81 -8.63 -16.06
CA TYR A 92 -21.98 -9.67 -16.62
C TYR A 92 -20.48 -9.39 -16.44
N LEU A 93 -20.01 -8.17 -16.75
CA LEU A 93 -18.60 -7.79 -16.60
C LEU A 93 -18.09 -7.85 -15.15
N LYS A 94 -18.92 -7.49 -14.16
CA LYS A 94 -18.55 -7.59 -12.74
C LYS A 94 -18.46 -9.04 -12.28
N VAL A 95 -19.42 -9.87 -12.69
CA VAL A 95 -19.40 -11.31 -12.38
C VAL A 95 -18.18 -11.97 -13.02
N CYS A 96 -17.85 -11.60 -14.26
CA CYS A 96 -16.62 -12.04 -14.92
C CYS A 96 -15.36 -11.63 -14.16
N LEU A 97 -15.26 -10.39 -13.68
CA LEU A 97 -14.11 -9.95 -12.87
C LEU A 97 -13.97 -10.77 -11.59
N GLU A 98 -15.05 -10.99 -10.85
CA GLU A 98 -15.03 -11.79 -9.62
C GLU A 98 -14.62 -13.25 -9.89
N HIS A 99 -15.14 -13.83 -10.97
CA HIS A 99 -14.75 -15.18 -11.40
C HIS A 99 -13.26 -15.25 -11.74
N VAL A 100 -12.75 -14.25 -12.46
CA VAL A 100 -11.32 -14.14 -12.81
C VAL A 100 -10.45 -14.05 -11.57
N PHE A 101 -10.83 -13.24 -10.57
CA PHE A 101 -10.08 -13.18 -9.32
C PHE A 101 -10.03 -14.53 -8.61
N HIS A 102 -11.16 -15.23 -8.55
CA HIS A 102 -11.20 -16.55 -7.95
C HIS A 102 -10.29 -17.55 -8.69
N LEU A 103 -10.31 -17.56 -10.02
CA LEU A 103 -9.42 -18.39 -10.84
C LEU A 103 -7.94 -18.09 -10.55
N LEU A 104 -7.58 -16.80 -10.49
CA LEU A 104 -6.21 -16.37 -10.20
C LEU A 104 -5.75 -16.74 -8.79
N CYS A 105 -6.61 -16.60 -7.77
CA CYS A 105 -6.31 -17.02 -6.40
C CYS A 105 -6.01 -18.52 -6.28
N ASN A 106 -6.56 -19.33 -7.19
CA ASN A 106 -6.36 -20.78 -7.24
C ASN A 106 -5.32 -21.22 -8.29
N GLY A 107 -4.62 -20.27 -8.94
CA GLY A 107 -3.55 -20.56 -9.91
C GLY A 107 -3.99 -20.89 -11.34
N PHE A 108 -5.28 -20.76 -11.66
CA PHE A 108 -5.86 -21.02 -12.99
C PHE A 108 -5.71 -19.80 -13.91
N ILE A 109 -4.47 -19.50 -14.32
CA ILE A 109 -4.13 -18.28 -15.06
C ILE A 109 -4.69 -18.28 -16.49
N ASP A 110 -4.67 -19.43 -17.18
CA ASP A 110 -5.10 -19.51 -18.58
C ASP A 110 -6.62 -19.45 -18.70
N GLU A 111 -7.35 -20.08 -17.79
CA GLU A 111 -8.80 -19.98 -17.67
C GLU A 111 -9.24 -18.56 -17.33
N ALA A 112 -8.49 -17.88 -16.45
CA ALA A 112 -8.71 -16.46 -16.15
C ALA A 112 -8.54 -15.59 -17.41
N TYR A 113 -7.49 -15.84 -18.21
CA TYR A 113 -7.25 -15.13 -19.46
C TYR A 113 -8.36 -15.34 -20.48
N GLN A 114 -8.83 -16.59 -20.63
CA GLN A 114 -9.96 -16.92 -21.51
C GLN A 114 -11.24 -16.22 -21.07
N ASN A 115 -11.55 -16.22 -19.77
CA ASN A 115 -12.71 -15.52 -19.21
C ASN A 115 -12.67 -14.01 -19.49
N LEU A 116 -11.51 -13.36 -19.32
CA LEU A 116 -11.34 -11.95 -19.66
C LEU A 116 -11.53 -11.68 -21.16
N SER A 117 -11.02 -12.57 -22.01
CA SER A 117 -11.14 -12.44 -23.47
C SER A 117 -12.60 -12.58 -23.94
N LEU A 118 -13.36 -13.50 -23.33
CA LEU A 118 -14.80 -13.65 -23.57
C LEU A 118 -15.59 -12.46 -23.01
N ALA A 119 -15.16 -11.90 -21.88
CA ALA A 119 -15.79 -10.71 -21.31
C ALA A 119 -15.61 -9.47 -22.20
N GLU A 120 -14.45 -9.33 -22.83
CA GLU A 120 -14.14 -8.20 -23.71
C GLU A 120 -14.97 -8.22 -25.02
N SER A 121 -15.27 -9.40 -25.55
CA SER A 121 -16.07 -9.56 -26.77
C SER A 121 -17.58 -9.47 -26.53
N TRP A 122 -18.01 -9.48 -25.27
CA TRP A 122 -19.43 -9.45 -24.92
C TRP A 122 -20.09 -8.13 -25.30
N ARG A 123 -21.29 -8.21 -25.89
CA ARG A 123 -22.10 -7.07 -26.33
C ARG A 123 -23.55 -7.31 -25.92
N PHE A 124 -24.14 -6.40 -25.14
CA PHE A 124 -25.56 -6.45 -24.78
C PHE A 124 -26.13 -5.05 -24.56
N GLY A 125 -27.19 -4.72 -25.31
CA GLY A 125 -27.89 -3.43 -25.20
C GLY A 125 -27.03 -2.23 -25.61
N GLU A 126 -27.52 -1.03 -25.29
CA GLU A 126 -26.76 0.22 -25.44
C GLU A 126 -25.66 0.29 -24.38
N GLN A 127 -24.44 0.63 -24.80
CA GLN A 127 -23.28 0.70 -23.93
C GLN A 127 -23.36 1.92 -23.00
N THR A 128 -23.58 1.67 -21.71
CA THR A 128 -23.57 2.73 -20.70
C THR A 128 -22.15 3.15 -20.32
N VAL A 129 -22.01 4.38 -19.80
CA VAL A 129 -20.71 4.90 -19.29
C VAL A 129 -20.12 4.01 -18.19
N ILE A 130 -20.95 3.34 -17.39
CA ILE A 130 -20.51 2.42 -16.33
C ILE A 130 -19.92 1.14 -16.94
N GLN A 131 -20.59 0.56 -17.93
CA GLN A 131 -20.10 -0.61 -18.65
C GLN A 131 -18.80 -0.31 -19.41
N ASP A 132 -18.62 0.91 -19.90
CA ASP A 132 -17.36 1.32 -20.54
C ASP A 132 -16.18 1.31 -19.54
N LYS A 133 -16.38 1.81 -18.31
CA LYS A 133 -15.37 1.73 -17.25
C LYS A 133 -15.06 0.30 -16.84
N GLU A 134 -16.08 -0.55 -16.72
CA GLU A 134 -15.92 -1.97 -16.40
C GLU A 134 -15.18 -2.71 -17.54
N MET A 135 -15.47 -2.37 -18.78
CA MET A 135 -14.78 -2.91 -19.96
C MET A 135 -13.30 -2.52 -19.95
N LYS A 136 -12.98 -1.25 -19.66
CA LYS A 136 -11.59 -0.80 -19.51
C LYS A 136 -10.86 -1.54 -18.39
N LEU A 137 -11.57 -1.90 -17.32
CA LEU A 137 -11.01 -2.70 -16.23
C LEU A 137 -10.75 -4.16 -16.65
N ILE A 138 -11.67 -4.79 -17.39
CA ILE A 138 -11.46 -6.12 -18.01
C ILE A 138 -10.20 -6.10 -18.88
N GLN A 139 -10.08 -5.10 -19.76
CA GLN A 139 -8.91 -4.92 -20.62
C GLN A 139 -7.63 -4.74 -19.80
N ALA A 140 -7.68 -3.94 -18.73
CA ALA A 140 -6.54 -3.73 -17.83
C ALA A 140 -6.06 -5.02 -17.16
N TYR A 141 -6.97 -5.84 -16.62
CA TYR A 141 -6.61 -7.13 -16.02
C TYR A 141 -6.07 -8.11 -17.06
N ARG A 142 -6.61 -8.09 -18.28
CA ARG A 142 -6.04 -8.87 -19.39
C ARG A 142 -4.62 -8.40 -19.71
N GLY A 143 -4.40 -7.09 -19.78
CA GLY A 143 -3.09 -6.48 -19.94
C GLY A 143 -2.10 -6.83 -18.82
N LEU A 144 -2.57 -7.01 -17.57
CA LEU A 144 -1.74 -7.52 -16.47
C LEU A 144 -1.32 -8.97 -16.69
N LEU A 145 -2.20 -9.83 -17.21
CA LEU A 145 -1.83 -11.20 -17.55
C LEU A 145 -0.87 -11.26 -18.74
N ASP A 146 -1.05 -10.38 -19.74
CA ASP A 146 -0.08 -10.21 -20.82
C ASP A 146 1.28 -9.73 -20.27
N TYR A 147 1.29 -8.79 -19.31
CA TYR A 147 2.51 -8.36 -18.60
C TYR A 147 3.17 -9.50 -17.82
N TYR A 148 2.38 -10.31 -17.12
CA TYR A 148 2.89 -11.47 -16.39
C TYR A 148 3.57 -12.47 -17.32
N ARG A 149 2.95 -12.77 -18.47
CA ARG A 149 3.55 -13.61 -19.51
C ARG A 149 4.83 -12.99 -20.08
N TRP A 150 4.81 -11.69 -20.40
CA TRP A 150 6.01 -10.95 -20.81
C TRP A 150 7.15 -11.06 -19.79
N SER A 151 6.85 -10.88 -18.49
CA SER A 151 7.86 -10.95 -17.44
C SER A 151 8.45 -12.36 -17.30
N LYS A 152 7.65 -13.40 -17.54
CA LYS A 152 8.13 -14.79 -17.56
C LYS A 152 9.11 -15.00 -18.73
N GLN A 153 8.76 -14.54 -19.93
CA GLN A 153 9.65 -14.65 -21.11
C GLN A 153 10.93 -13.84 -20.94
N LYS A 154 10.85 -12.62 -20.38
CA LYS A 154 12.01 -11.79 -20.02
C LYS A 154 12.97 -12.53 -19.09
N ASN A 155 12.46 -13.21 -18.06
CA ASN A 155 13.31 -13.95 -17.13
C ASN A 155 13.99 -15.15 -17.80
N ILE A 156 13.29 -15.87 -18.68
CA ILE A 156 13.86 -16.99 -19.45
C ILE A 156 15.05 -16.51 -20.29
N LEU A 157 14.90 -15.40 -21.02
CA LEU A 157 15.98 -14.81 -21.83
C LEU A 157 17.19 -14.38 -20.97
N LEU A 158 16.94 -13.84 -19.77
CA LEU A 158 18.02 -13.43 -18.86
C LEU A 158 18.78 -14.62 -18.25
N GLU A 159 18.12 -15.78 -18.10
CA GLU A 159 18.72 -16.99 -17.53
C GLU A 159 19.52 -17.81 -18.55
N HIS A 160 19.14 -17.80 -19.84
CA HIS A 160 19.70 -18.72 -20.83
C HIS A 160 20.93 -18.19 -21.60
N GLY A 161 21.23 -16.88 -21.56
CA GLY A 161 22.40 -16.32 -22.28
C GLY A 161 22.29 -16.44 -23.81
N GLU A 162 23.13 -15.68 -24.54
CA GLU A 162 23.07 -15.49 -26.01
C GLU A 162 23.40 -16.75 -26.86
N ASP A 163 22.74 -17.89 -26.64
CA ASP A 163 22.99 -19.14 -27.39
C ASP A 163 21.74 -19.61 -28.15
N GLY A 164 21.56 -19.04 -29.36
CA GLY A 164 20.99 -19.70 -30.54
C GLY A 164 19.47 -19.94 -30.64
N LEU A 165 18.86 -19.45 -31.71
CA LEU A 165 17.57 -19.81 -32.36
C LEU A 165 16.28 -19.93 -31.51
N GLU A 166 16.27 -20.57 -30.35
CA GLU A 166 15.15 -20.60 -29.40
C GLU A 166 14.86 -19.18 -28.85
N ASP A 167 15.90 -18.36 -28.72
CA ASP A 167 15.80 -16.95 -28.31
C ASP A 167 14.89 -16.11 -29.22
N LEU A 168 14.87 -16.37 -30.54
CA LEU A 168 14.08 -15.59 -31.50
C LEU A 168 12.57 -15.81 -31.31
N SER A 169 12.15 -17.03 -31.00
CA SER A 169 10.72 -17.33 -30.73
C SER A 169 10.28 -16.71 -29.41
N VAL A 170 11.12 -16.84 -28.37
CA VAL A 170 10.84 -16.27 -27.05
C VAL A 170 10.80 -14.74 -27.11
N GLU A 171 11.71 -14.11 -27.86
CA GLU A 171 11.75 -12.67 -28.07
C GLU A 171 10.50 -12.18 -28.83
N GLN A 172 10.08 -12.87 -29.90
CA GLN A 172 8.86 -12.53 -30.62
C GLN A 172 7.60 -12.64 -29.74
N GLU A 173 7.50 -13.70 -28.94
CA GLU A 173 6.39 -13.88 -28.00
C GLU A 173 6.40 -12.79 -26.92
N MET A 174 7.59 -12.46 -26.39
CA MET A 174 7.79 -11.38 -25.44
C MET A 174 7.31 -10.05 -26.03
N HIS A 175 7.72 -9.69 -27.25
CA HIS A 175 7.26 -8.47 -27.91
C HIS A 175 5.75 -8.44 -28.16
N SER A 176 5.14 -9.59 -28.50
CA SER A 176 3.70 -9.72 -28.67
C SER A 176 2.95 -9.44 -27.36
N CYS A 177 3.43 -10.03 -26.26
CA CYS A 177 2.88 -9.79 -24.92
C CYS A 177 3.05 -8.33 -24.49
N PHE A 178 4.23 -7.74 -24.74
CA PHE A 178 4.48 -6.31 -24.49
C PHE A 178 3.44 -5.42 -25.19
N ARG A 179 3.22 -5.61 -26.50
CA ARG A 179 2.28 -4.76 -27.26
C ARG A 179 0.86 -4.83 -26.69
N LYS A 180 0.39 -6.04 -26.37
CA LYS A 180 -0.95 -6.25 -25.78
C LYS A 180 -1.07 -5.62 -24.39
N ALA A 181 -0.07 -5.84 -23.53
CA ALA A 181 -0.02 -5.28 -22.19
C ALA A 181 0.03 -3.74 -22.23
N ALA A 182 0.94 -3.17 -23.03
CA ALA A 182 1.16 -1.73 -23.11
C ALA A 182 -0.11 -0.98 -23.55
N VAL A 183 -0.83 -1.46 -24.56
CA VAL A 183 -2.07 -0.83 -25.03
C VAL A 183 -3.12 -0.81 -23.92
N ASN A 184 -3.39 -1.96 -23.29
CA ASN A 184 -4.43 -2.07 -22.28
C ASN A 184 -4.10 -1.28 -20.99
N LEU A 185 -2.85 -1.35 -20.54
CA LEU A 185 -2.39 -0.63 -19.35
C LEU A 185 -2.37 0.89 -19.58
N LYS A 186 -1.97 1.36 -20.77
CA LYS A 186 -1.98 2.77 -21.13
C LYS A 186 -3.38 3.39 -21.10
N GLU A 187 -4.40 2.61 -21.44
CA GLU A 187 -5.78 3.09 -21.48
C GLU A 187 -6.38 3.27 -20.08
N ILE A 188 -6.19 2.30 -19.17
CA ILE A 188 -6.77 2.38 -17.82
C ILE A 188 -6.15 3.51 -16.99
N ILE A 189 -4.84 3.74 -17.11
CA ILE A 189 -4.13 4.76 -16.31
C ILE A 189 -4.49 6.20 -16.71
N LYS A 190 -5.11 6.40 -17.87
CA LYS A 190 -5.65 7.72 -18.27
C LYS A 190 -6.94 8.07 -17.53
N ILE A 191 -7.65 7.07 -17.01
CA ILE A 191 -8.90 7.25 -16.27
C ILE A 191 -8.55 7.64 -14.83
N PRO A 192 -9.14 8.70 -14.25
CA PRO A 192 -8.92 9.04 -12.85
C PRO A 192 -9.24 7.88 -11.90
N GLY A 193 -8.25 7.47 -11.11
CA GLY A 193 -8.36 6.36 -10.16
C GLY A 193 -7.03 6.04 -9.48
N VAL A 194 -7.05 5.10 -8.54
CA VAL A 194 -5.83 4.56 -7.89
C VAL A 194 -5.45 3.27 -8.62
N TRP A 195 -4.40 3.35 -9.43
CA TRP A 195 -4.00 2.33 -10.40
C TRP A 195 -2.58 1.81 -10.16
N ASP A 196 -2.15 1.73 -8.91
CA ASP A 196 -0.77 1.41 -8.51
C ASP A 196 -0.19 0.18 -9.22
N GLN A 197 -0.96 -0.90 -9.28
CA GLN A 197 -0.53 -2.13 -9.93
C GLN A 197 -0.33 -1.95 -11.44
N PHE A 198 -1.26 -1.27 -12.12
CA PHE A 198 -1.20 -1.05 -13.56
C PHE A 198 -0.10 -0.06 -13.94
N VAL A 199 0.06 1.03 -13.17
CA VAL A 199 1.11 2.04 -13.39
C VAL A 199 2.49 1.43 -13.26
N LYS A 200 2.74 0.62 -12.22
CA LYS A 200 4.03 -0.04 -12.03
C LYS A 200 4.38 -0.98 -13.19
N CYS A 201 3.43 -1.82 -13.62
CA CYS A 201 3.63 -2.72 -14.75
C CYS A 201 3.91 -1.95 -16.04
N TYR A 202 3.15 -0.89 -16.31
CA TYR A 202 3.35 -0.09 -17.52
C TYR A 202 4.70 0.63 -17.55
N VAL A 203 5.10 1.21 -16.42
CA VAL A 203 6.41 1.87 -16.28
C VAL A 203 7.56 0.89 -16.45
N ASP A 204 7.46 -0.33 -15.93
CA ASP A 204 8.49 -1.38 -16.11
C ASP A 204 8.63 -1.77 -17.60
N LEU A 205 7.51 -1.90 -18.32
CA LEU A 205 7.54 -2.13 -19.77
C LEU A 205 8.24 -0.98 -20.51
N LEU A 206 7.90 0.27 -20.19
CA LEU A 206 8.54 1.44 -20.81
C LEU A 206 10.03 1.54 -20.47
N GLU A 207 10.42 1.32 -19.22
CA GLU A 207 11.82 1.35 -18.80
C GLU A 207 12.64 0.25 -19.50
N PHE A 208 12.07 -0.94 -19.70
CA PHE A 208 12.76 -2.03 -20.39
C PHE A 208 13.03 -1.72 -21.87
N TYR A 209 12.08 -1.08 -22.57
CA TYR A 209 12.24 -0.70 -23.98
C TYR A 209 12.90 0.68 -24.20
N GLY A 210 13.37 1.33 -23.13
CA GLY A 210 14.11 2.59 -23.20
C GLY A 210 13.25 3.86 -23.31
N ASP A 211 11.92 3.73 -23.20
CA ASP A 211 10.96 4.85 -23.27
C ASP A 211 10.86 5.63 -21.94
N HIS A 212 12.01 6.07 -21.43
CA HIS A 212 12.11 6.76 -20.14
C HIS A 212 11.34 8.10 -20.09
N ASN A 213 11.15 8.76 -21.24
CA ASN A 213 10.39 10.01 -21.31
C ASN A 213 8.89 9.78 -21.05
N GLU A 214 8.31 8.73 -21.64
CA GLU A 214 6.91 8.38 -21.39
C GLU A 214 6.74 7.87 -19.96
N ALA A 215 7.65 7.03 -19.46
CA ALA A 215 7.63 6.55 -18.07
C ALA A 215 7.63 7.72 -17.06
N ARG A 216 8.47 8.73 -17.32
CA ARG A 216 8.52 9.97 -16.53
C ARG A 216 7.20 10.71 -16.55
N GLN A 217 6.60 10.88 -17.73
CA GLN A 217 5.34 11.60 -17.89
C GLN A 217 4.21 10.88 -17.16
N VAL A 218 4.09 9.56 -17.34
CA VAL A 218 3.09 8.72 -16.65
C VAL A 218 3.18 8.88 -15.14
N LEU A 219 4.39 8.76 -14.57
CA LEU A 219 4.60 8.90 -13.13
C LEU A 219 4.36 10.33 -12.63
N HIS A 220 4.72 11.33 -13.42
CA HIS A 220 4.48 12.73 -13.09
C HIS A 220 2.98 13.03 -13.06
N ASP A 221 2.25 12.63 -14.09
CA ASP A 221 0.80 12.83 -14.18
C ASP A 221 0.08 12.07 -13.07
N TYR A 222 0.48 10.83 -12.79
CA TYR A 222 -0.10 10.04 -11.71
C TYR A 222 0.14 10.65 -10.32
N ALA A 223 1.24 11.38 -10.13
CA ALA A 223 1.58 12.03 -8.87
C ALA A 223 0.99 13.44 -8.69
N TYR A 224 0.80 14.20 -9.78
CA TYR A 224 0.50 15.63 -9.70
C TYR A 224 -0.76 16.08 -10.43
N ASN A 225 -1.39 15.23 -11.23
CA ASN A 225 -2.62 15.60 -11.92
C ASN A 225 -3.78 15.70 -10.92
N SER A 226 -4.31 16.90 -10.74
CA SER A 226 -5.40 17.20 -9.79
C SER A 226 -6.72 16.50 -10.11
N LYS A 227 -6.88 15.92 -11.31
CA LYS A 227 -8.04 15.10 -11.67
C LYS A 227 -8.00 13.72 -10.99
N PHE A 228 -6.82 13.24 -10.62
CA PHE A 228 -6.65 11.94 -9.97
C PHE A 228 -6.83 12.06 -8.46
N PRO A 229 -7.34 11.01 -7.79
CA PRO A 229 -7.38 10.99 -6.33
C PRO A 229 -5.97 11.08 -5.74
N SER A 230 -5.83 11.76 -4.61
CA SER A 230 -4.56 11.85 -3.88
C SER A 230 -4.06 10.45 -3.52
N ASN A 231 -2.84 10.12 -3.94
CA ASN A 231 -2.22 8.82 -3.71
C ASN A 231 -0.74 8.97 -3.29
N PRO A 232 -0.39 8.69 -2.02
CA PRO A 232 0.99 8.75 -1.57
C PRO A 232 1.96 7.85 -2.35
N ASN A 233 1.50 6.68 -2.82
CA ASN A 233 2.33 5.74 -3.57
C ASN A 233 2.82 6.33 -4.89
N ALA A 234 2.04 7.21 -5.53
CA ALA A 234 2.44 7.86 -6.77
C ALA A 234 3.73 8.68 -6.61
N HIS A 235 3.88 9.38 -5.48
CA HIS A 235 5.11 10.11 -5.16
C HIS A 235 6.29 9.18 -4.87
N VAL A 236 6.04 8.01 -4.29
CA VAL A 236 7.06 6.97 -4.07
C VAL A 236 7.59 6.46 -5.41
N TYR A 237 6.70 6.11 -6.34
CA TYR A 237 7.08 5.60 -7.66
C TYR A 237 7.86 6.63 -8.47
N LEU A 238 7.39 7.88 -8.48
CA LEU A 238 8.10 8.98 -9.12
C LEU A 238 9.48 9.19 -8.49
N TYR A 239 9.60 9.23 -7.16
CA TYR A 239 10.90 9.39 -6.51
C TYR A 239 11.88 8.27 -6.88
N GLN A 240 11.43 7.01 -6.84
CA GLN A 240 12.27 5.86 -7.16
C GLN A 240 12.75 5.91 -8.61
N PHE A 241 11.87 6.26 -9.55
CA PHE A 241 12.22 6.45 -10.96
C PHE A 241 13.25 7.57 -11.13
N LEU A 242 12.99 8.77 -10.59
CA LEU A 242 13.92 9.89 -10.66
C LEU A 242 15.30 9.53 -10.07
N LYS A 243 15.32 8.76 -8.97
CA LYS A 243 16.56 8.31 -8.33
C LYS A 243 17.36 7.37 -9.23
N ARG A 244 16.69 6.43 -9.93
CA ARG A 244 17.33 5.52 -10.91
C ARG A 244 17.91 6.29 -12.10
N GLN A 245 17.18 7.29 -12.60
CA GLN A 245 17.57 8.11 -13.74
C GLN A 245 18.65 9.16 -13.41
N GLY A 246 19.18 9.18 -12.19
CA GLY A 246 20.24 10.13 -11.80
C GLY A 246 19.80 11.59 -11.78
N GLU A 247 18.51 11.84 -11.58
CA GLU A 247 17.93 13.18 -11.65
C GLU A 247 18.43 14.13 -10.56
N SER A 248 18.20 15.43 -10.78
CA SER A 248 18.69 16.45 -9.87
C SER A 248 18.15 16.27 -8.44
N LYS A 249 18.97 16.58 -7.43
CA LYS A 249 18.53 16.59 -6.01
C LYS A 249 17.30 17.47 -5.77
N LYS A 250 17.11 18.52 -6.57
CA LYS A 250 15.94 19.41 -6.48
C LYS A 250 14.66 18.66 -6.84
N SER A 251 14.68 17.89 -7.93
CA SER A 251 13.55 17.07 -8.37
C SER A 251 13.20 16.01 -7.32
N LEU A 252 14.20 15.31 -6.79
CA LEU A 252 14.02 14.31 -5.73
C LEU A 252 13.42 14.89 -4.45
N ILE A 253 13.92 16.06 -4.00
CA ILE A 253 13.39 16.77 -2.82
C ILE A 253 11.92 17.14 -3.04
N SER A 254 11.54 17.55 -4.26
CA SER A 254 10.15 17.93 -4.57
C SER A 254 9.18 16.75 -4.43
N ALA A 255 9.55 15.58 -4.96
CA ALA A 255 8.73 14.38 -4.84
C ALA A 255 8.55 13.94 -3.38
N LEU A 256 9.66 13.94 -2.61
CA LEU A 256 9.62 13.54 -1.19
C LEU A 256 8.88 14.53 -0.29
N LYS A 257 8.82 15.82 -0.66
CA LYS A 257 8.08 16.81 0.11
C LYS A 257 6.58 16.53 0.12
N ASN A 258 5.98 16.26 -1.02
CA ASN A 258 4.55 15.91 -1.08
C ASN A 258 4.24 14.59 -0.35
N LEU A 259 5.18 13.64 -0.41
CA LEU A 259 5.07 12.40 0.36
C LEU A 259 5.16 12.66 1.88
N HIS A 260 6.03 13.56 2.33
CA HIS A 260 6.11 13.94 3.75
C HIS A 260 4.81 14.56 4.25
N ASP A 261 4.21 15.44 3.44
CA ASP A 261 2.98 16.16 3.81
C ASP A 261 1.77 15.20 3.95
N THR A 262 1.81 14.04 3.26
CA THR A 262 0.75 13.03 3.29
C THR A 262 1.05 11.85 4.22
N VAL A 263 2.31 11.40 4.28
CA VAL A 263 2.77 10.23 5.04
C VAL A 263 4.13 10.53 5.69
N PRO A 264 4.16 11.31 6.79
CA PRO A 264 5.40 11.71 7.47
C PRO A 264 6.13 10.54 8.14
N SER A 265 5.50 9.37 8.23
CA SER A 265 6.09 8.13 8.75
C SER A 265 6.67 7.23 7.66
N HIS A 266 6.69 7.65 6.38
CA HIS A 266 7.15 6.79 5.29
C HIS A 266 8.66 6.49 5.41
N GLU A 267 9.09 5.29 4.99
CA GLU A 267 10.50 4.87 5.09
C GLU A 267 11.51 5.80 4.40
N LEU A 268 11.06 6.44 3.32
CA LEU A 268 11.82 7.43 2.56
C LEU A 268 12.09 8.73 3.33
N MET A 269 11.47 8.95 4.49
CA MET A 269 11.76 10.14 5.31
C MET A 269 13.20 10.16 5.84
N ILE A 270 13.84 8.99 6.00
CA ILE A 270 15.28 8.95 6.29
C ILE A 270 16.09 9.49 5.10
N ASP A 271 15.82 8.97 3.89
CA ASP A 271 16.48 9.43 2.67
C ASP A 271 16.26 10.93 2.46
N PHE A 272 15.02 11.39 2.70
CA PHE A 272 14.66 12.79 2.61
C PHE A 272 15.45 13.65 3.60
N ASN A 273 15.48 13.25 4.87
CA ASN A 273 16.26 13.91 5.90
C ASN A 273 17.74 14.02 5.50
N LEU A 274 18.36 12.92 5.06
CA LEU A 274 19.77 12.90 4.68
C LEU A 274 20.06 13.83 3.50
N MET A 275 19.17 13.89 2.52
CA MET A 275 19.29 14.82 1.38
C MET A 275 19.17 16.28 1.83
N LEU A 276 18.21 16.58 2.71
CA LEU A 276 18.00 17.91 3.26
C LEU A 276 19.19 18.39 4.09
N GLN A 277 19.80 17.51 4.89
CA GLN A 277 20.98 17.82 5.70
C GLN A 277 22.23 18.10 4.85
N LYS A 278 22.37 17.43 3.70
CA LYS A 278 23.46 17.71 2.74
C LYS A 278 23.27 19.00 1.96
N SER A 279 22.11 19.66 2.05
CA SER A 279 21.84 20.92 1.38
C SER A 279 22.55 22.08 2.08
N LYS A 280 23.14 22.99 1.29
CA LYS A 280 23.72 24.24 1.81
C LYS A 280 22.62 25.20 2.33
N LYS A 281 21.38 25.04 1.86
CA LYS A 281 20.26 25.95 2.19
C LYS A 281 19.82 25.78 3.64
N LYS A 282 19.78 26.90 4.39
CA LYS A 282 19.32 26.96 5.79
C LYS A 282 17.91 26.37 5.97
N LYS A 283 16.96 26.76 5.10
CA LYS A 283 15.57 26.26 5.11
C LYS A 283 15.48 24.74 4.98
N ASN A 284 16.31 24.12 4.13
CA ASN A 284 16.30 22.67 3.96
C ASN A 284 16.80 21.96 5.22
N ARG A 285 17.83 22.48 5.88
CA ARG A 285 18.35 21.88 7.12
C ARG A 285 17.33 21.95 8.26
N GLN A 286 16.57 23.05 8.35
CA GLN A 286 15.45 23.18 9.26
C GLN A 286 14.35 22.15 8.96
N LEU A 287 13.90 22.06 7.70
CA LEU A 287 12.92 21.05 7.28
C LEU A 287 13.42 19.62 7.55
N GLY A 288 14.72 19.36 7.42
CA GLY A 288 15.28 18.06 7.74
C GLY A 288 15.07 17.69 9.21
N LEU A 289 15.17 18.66 10.13
CA LEU A 289 14.91 18.44 11.54
C LEU A 289 13.43 18.09 11.76
N GLU A 290 12.53 18.89 11.20
CA GLU A 290 11.08 18.66 11.22
C GLU A 290 10.72 17.24 10.73
N VAL A 291 11.22 16.85 9.54
CA VAL A 291 10.97 15.53 8.93
C VAL A 291 11.37 14.39 9.86
N ILE A 292 12.54 14.47 10.52
CA ILE A 292 12.99 13.36 11.37
C ILE A 292 12.25 13.30 12.70
N PHE A 293 11.84 14.45 13.24
CA PHE A 293 10.95 14.51 14.40
C PHE A 293 9.58 13.90 14.05
N ALA A 294 8.98 14.31 12.93
CA ALA A 294 7.70 13.82 12.47
C ALA A 294 7.70 12.30 12.23
N ALA A 295 8.76 11.75 11.62
CA ALA A 295 8.88 10.29 11.46
C ALA A 295 8.94 9.56 12.80
N LEU A 296 9.71 10.08 13.76
CA LEU A 296 9.89 9.46 15.08
C LEU A 296 8.65 9.54 15.99
N ASP A 297 7.68 10.41 15.68
CA ASP A 297 6.40 10.46 16.40
C ASP A 297 5.59 9.16 16.26
N TYR A 298 5.86 8.36 15.23
CA TYR A 298 5.13 7.14 14.95
C TYR A 298 5.78 5.91 15.59
N ALA A 299 4.93 5.01 16.11
CA ALA A 299 5.39 3.85 16.88
C ALA A 299 6.32 2.91 16.11
N GLY A 300 6.11 2.74 14.79
CA GLY A 300 6.95 1.89 13.92
C GLY A 300 8.42 2.33 13.86
N TRP A 301 8.72 3.59 14.19
CA TRP A 301 10.07 4.14 14.18
C TRP A 301 10.80 4.09 15.52
N LYS A 302 10.11 3.67 16.59
CA LYS A 302 10.67 3.66 17.95
C LYS A 302 11.98 2.91 18.07
N GLU A 303 12.17 1.86 17.27
CA GLU A 303 13.33 0.96 17.35
C GLU A 303 14.29 1.11 16.17
N ASN A 304 13.99 2.02 15.25
CA ASN A 304 14.80 2.22 14.06
C ASN A 304 16.09 3.01 14.37
N VAL A 305 17.22 2.31 14.41
CA VAL A 305 18.53 2.90 14.72
C VAL A 305 18.90 4.03 13.75
N LYS A 306 18.59 3.89 12.45
CA LYS A 306 18.97 4.87 11.44
C LYS A 306 18.25 6.19 11.67
N ALA A 307 16.95 6.16 11.97
CA ALA A 307 16.18 7.36 12.26
C ALA A 307 16.71 8.09 13.50
N TRP A 308 16.94 7.36 14.61
CA TRP A 308 17.52 7.92 15.83
C TRP A 308 18.92 8.49 15.61
N SER A 309 19.77 7.82 14.82
CA SER A 309 21.10 8.33 14.47
C SER A 309 21.03 9.62 13.65
N CYS A 310 20.05 9.76 12.75
CA CYS A 310 19.83 10.98 11.98
C CYS A 310 19.45 12.17 12.89
N LEU A 311 18.52 11.95 13.83
CA LEU A 311 18.16 12.97 14.82
C LEU A 311 19.35 13.30 15.73
N ALA A 312 20.00 12.29 16.30
CA ALA A 312 21.12 12.47 17.24
C ALA A 312 22.29 13.26 16.61
N LYS A 313 22.62 13.00 15.34
CA LYS A 313 23.65 13.76 14.60
C LYS A 313 23.27 15.22 14.44
N GLN A 314 22.03 15.52 14.06
CA GLN A 314 21.55 16.90 13.89
C GLN A 314 21.54 17.66 15.22
N LEU A 315 20.99 17.05 16.28
CA LEU A 315 20.97 17.64 17.62
C LEU A 315 22.38 17.94 18.11
N ARG A 316 23.32 17.00 17.92
CA ARG A 316 24.72 17.21 18.28
C ARG A 316 25.32 18.43 17.56
N GLN A 317 25.07 18.58 16.25
CA GLN A 317 25.57 19.72 15.48
C GLN A 317 24.97 21.06 15.93
N ILE A 318 23.66 21.11 16.16
CA ILE A 318 22.94 22.30 16.65
C ILE A 318 23.51 22.73 18.00
N VAL A 319 23.63 21.79 18.94
CA VAL A 319 24.12 22.06 20.30
C VAL A 319 25.61 22.44 20.32
N MET A 320 26.45 21.80 19.50
CA MET A 320 27.88 22.14 19.43
C MET A 320 28.15 23.50 18.80
N SER A 321 27.32 23.91 17.84
CA SER A 321 27.47 25.21 17.18
C SER A 321 26.78 26.34 17.93
N GLU A 322 25.90 26.02 18.88
CA GLU A 322 24.97 26.94 19.57
C GLU A 322 24.13 27.80 18.61
N LYS A 323 24.02 27.37 17.35
CA LYS A 323 23.22 28.01 16.31
C LYS A 323 21.93 27.23 16.15
N HIS A 324 20.85 27.94 15.84
CA HIS A 324 19.57 27.34 15.46
C HIS A 324 18.86 26.58 16.60
N LEU A 325 19.12 26.96 17.86
CA LEU A 325 18.41 26.44 19.03
C LEU A 325 16.90 26.74 18.97
N ASP A 326 16.52 27.81 18.28
CA ASP A 326 15.12 28.17 18.01
C ASP A 326 14.38 27.09 17.23
N TRP A 327 15.01 26.47 16.22
CA TRP A 327 14.40 25.37 15.46
C TRP A 327 14.15 24.16 16.34
N LEU A 328 15.13 23.85 17.20
CA LEU A 328 15.00 22.73 18.11
C LEU A 328 13.88 22.96 19.11
N LYS A 329 13.76 24.19 19.63
CA LYS A 329 12.67 24.56 20.54
C LYS A 329 11.30 24.44 19.86
N GLN A 330 11.19 24.88 18.60
CA GLN A 330 9.96 24.76 17.81
C GLN A 330 9.53 23.30 17.64
N GLU A 331 10.46 22.41 17.26
CA GLU A 331 10.14 20.99 17.08
C GLU A 331 9.93 20.24 18.41
N TRP A 332 10.65 20.62 19.45
CA TRP A 332 10.57 19.93 20.75
C TRP A 332 9.33 20.31 21.56
N SER A 333 8.90 21.58 21.51
CA SER A 333 7.84 22.10 22.38
C SER A 333 6.52 21.30 22.30
N PRO A 334 6.01 20.90 21.12
CA PRO A 334 4.79 20.09 21.02
C PRO A 334 4.94 18.66 21.55
N ARG A 335 6.18 18.19 21.74
CA ARG A 335 6.51 16.79 22.06
C ARG A 335 6.89 16.59 23.52
N LYS A 336 7.25 17.67 24.22
CA LYS A 336 7.79 17.63 25.59
C LYS A 336 6.93 16.86 26.60
N ASP A 337 5.61 16.87 26.44
CA ASP A 337 4.68 16.29 27.41
C ASP A 337 4.47 14.77 27.20
N TRP A 338 4.77 14.24 26.01
CA TRP A 338 4.46 12.84 25.67
C TRP A 338 5.66 12.03 25.16
N TRP A 339 6.63 12.64 24.46
CA TRP A 339 7.88 11.95 24.05
C TRP A 339 8.63 11.28 25.20
N PRO A 340 8.75 11.89 26.41
CA PRO A 340 9.44 11.25 27.53
C PRO A 340 8.84 9.90 27.91
N ALA A 341 7.51 9.83 28.02
CA ALA A 341 6.82 8.57 28.33
C ALA A 341 6.90 7.59 27.14
N PHE A 342 6.77 8.10 25.92
CA PHE A 342 6.68 7.32 24.70
C PHE A 342 8.01 6.69 24.22
N HIS A 343 9.13 7.39 24.43
CA HIS A 343 10.48 6.98 23.98
C HIS A 343 11.50 6.77 25.10
N PHE A 344 11.39 7.50 26.21
CA PHE A 344 12.45 7.65 27.21
C PHE A 344 12.02 7.19 28.61
N SER A 345 11.14 6.20 28.71
CA SER A 345 10.81 5.62 30.01
C SER A 345 11.95 4.73 30.52
N ARG A 346 12.08 4.61 31.85
CA ARG A 346 13.08 3.71 32.46
C ARG A 346 12.91 2.25 32.01
N TYR A 347 11.66 1.82 31.81
CA TYR A 347 11.35 0.49 31.28
C TYR A 347 11.93 0.31 29.87
N LEU A 348 11.68 1.27 28.96
CA LEU A 348 12.24 1.25 27.61
C LEU A 348 13.77 1.29 27.62
N GLY A 349 14.38 2.02 28.55
CA GLY A 349 15.84 2.02 28.72
C GLY A 349 16.41 0.64 29.06
N LYS A 350 15.74 -0.13 29.92
CA LYS A 350 16.15 -1.52 30.21
C LYS A 350 16.05 -2.39 28.97
N ARG A 351 14.89 -2.37 28.31
CA ARG A 351 14.59 -3.19 27.13
C ARG A 351 15.55 -2.88 25.97
N ASN A 352 15.66 -1.61 25.59
CA ASN A 352 16.54 -1.18 24.49
C ASN A 352 18.00 -1.51 24.77
N TRP A 353 18.47 -1.45 26.02
CA TRP A 353 19.86 -1.83 26.35
C TRP A 353 20.14 -3.31 26.10
N GLN A 354 19.18 -4.17 26.45
CA GLN A 354 19.27 -5.62 26.28
C GLN A 354 19.20 -6.01 24.80
N GLU A 355 18.28 -5.40 24.04
CA GLU A 355 18.04 -5.75 22.64
C GLU A 355 19.03 -5.09 21.69
N ASN A 356 19.31 -3.80 21.87
CA ASN A 356 20.10 -3.02 20.92
C ASN A 356 20.86 -1.84 21.59
N GLN A 357 22.12 -2.08 21.90
CA GLN A 357 22.99 -1.07 22.50
C GLN A 357 23.26 0.14 21.60
N SER A 358 23.18 -0.02 20.26
CA SER A 358 23.34 1.08 19.31
C SER A 358 22.15 2.03 19.37
N LEU A 359 20.93 1.49 19.33
CA LEU A 359 19.69 2.25 19.55
C LEU A 359 19.72 2.97 20.89
N SER A 360 20.15 2.26 21.94
CA SER A 360 20.27 2.81 23.29
C SER A 360 21.19 4.01 23.35
N TYR A 361 22.35 3.94 22.69
CA TYR A 361 23.30 5.04 22.61
C TYR A 361 22.70 6.27 21.94
N GLU A 362 22.07 6.11 20.77
CA GLU A 362 21.50 7.23 20.01
C GLU A 362 20.35 7.88 20.78
N LYS A 363 19.43 7.08 21.33
CA LYS A 363 18.35 7.59 22.19
C LYS A 363 18.85 8.28 23.44
N ALA A 364 19.89 7.75 24.09
CA ALA A 364 20.46 8.39 25.28
C ALA A 364 21.10 9.74 24.95
N LEU A 365 21.73 9.88 23.79
CA LEU A 365 22.21 11.19 23.32
C LEU A 365 21.05 12.17 23.10
N VAL A 366 19.99 11.74 22.43
CA VAL A 366 18.80 12.58 22.22
C VAL A 366 18.16 12.97 23.55
N ALA A 367 17.89 12.01 24.43
CA ALA A 367 17.32 12.25 25.75
C ALA A 367 18.19 13.20 26.58
N GLY A 368 19.51 13.00 26.60
CA GLY A 368 20.43 13.87 27.34
C GLY A 368 20.45 15.32 26.83
N ILE A 369 20.23 15.52 25.52
CA ILE A 369 20.13 16.87 24.93
C ILE A 369 18.76 17.52 25.20
N LEU A 370 17.66 16.78 25.05
CA LEU A 370 16.30 17.34 25.14
C LEU A 370 15.77 17.44 26.58
N LEU A 371 16.08 16.44 27.41
CA LEU A 371 15.56 16.28 28.78
C LEU A 371 16.63 16.57 29.86
N GLY A 372 17.89 16.64 29.45
CA GLY A 372 19.02 16.92 30.34
C GLY A 372 19.61 15.68 31.02
N LYS A 373 20.69 15.91 31.78
CA LYS A 373 21.44 14.85 32.47
C LYS A 373 20.64 14.11 33.54
N ASP A 374 19.53 14.69 33.99
CA ASP A 374 18.74 14.18 35.10
C ASP A 374 17.63 13.21 34.70
N ASP A 375 17.39 13.06 33.40
CA ASP A 375 16.44 12.12 32.82
C ASP A 375 16.73 10.66 33.21
N LYS A 376 15.64 9.91 33.44
CA LYS A 376 15.69 8.53 33.92
C LYS A 376 16.27 7.56 32.88
N TYR A 377 15.97 7.77 31.60
CA TYR A 377 16.51 6.94 30.51
C TYR A 377 17.99 7.22 30.32
N PHE A 378 18.38 8.49 30.19
CA PHE A 378 19.78 8.87 30.05
C PHE A 378 20.64 8.36 31.19
N LYS A 379 20.22 8.58 32.45
CA LYS A 379 20.94 8.10 33.64
C LYS A 379 21.15 6.58 33.60
N TYR A 380 20.09 5.83 33.31
CA TYR A 380 20.17 4.38 33.25
C TYR A 380 21.15 3.91 32.17
N ILE A 381 20.99 4.38 30.93
CA ILE A 381 21.84 3.95 29.81
C ILE A 381 23.30 4.38 30.00
N SER A 382 23.55 5.61 30.44
CA SER A 382 24.90 6.11 30.69
C SER A 382 25.62 5.29 31.77
N HIS A 383 24.89 4.90 32.83
CA HIS A 383 25.42 4.04 33.89
C HIS A 383 25.75 2.64 33.38
N GLN A 384 24.84 2.00 32.64
CA GLN A 384 25.08 0.68 32.05
C GLN A 384 26.29 0.68 31.10
N GLY A 385 26.39 1.70 30.24
CA GLY A 385 27.53 1.86 29.34
C GLY A 385 28.86 2.08 30.07
N CYS A 386 28.87 2.82 31.18
CA CYS A 386 30.06 3.00 32.00
C CYS A 386 30.45 1.71 32.75
N LYS A 387 29.47 0.96 33.27
CA LYS A 387 29.66 -0.35 33.90
C LYS A 387 30.24 -1.37 32.93
N ALA A 388 29.73 -1.40 31.70
CA ALA A 388 30.27 -2.23 30.62
C ALA A 388 31.60 -1.69 30.03
N GLN A 389 32.23 -0.69 30.68
CA GLN A 389 33.49 -0.07 30.29
C GLN A 389 33.54 0.48 28.85
N MET A 390 32.39 0.78 28.25
CA MET A 390 32.31 1.26 26.88
C MET A 390 32.72 2.73 26.76
N LYS A 391 33.87 2.99 26.13
CA LYS A 391 34.44 4.34 25.94
C LYS A 391 33.44 5.36 25.39
N ARG A 392 32.60 4.96 24.41
CA ARG A 392 31.59 5.83 23.78
C ARG A 392 30.58 6.43 24.79
N PHE A 393 30.21 5.68 25.84
CA PHE A 393 29.25 6.16 26.84
C PHE A 393 29.88 7.14 27.84
N ARG A 394 31.19 7.02 28.11
CA ARG A 394 31.93 8.02 28.89
C ARG A 394 32.01 9.36 28.13
N ILE A 395 32.25 9.30 26.82
CA ILE A 395 32.25 10.46 25.93
C ILE A 395 30.86 11.10 25.90
N LEU A 396 29.81 10.29 25.74
CA LEU A 396 28.42 10.75 25.80
C LEU A 396 28.11 11.49 27.11
N LYS A 397 28.50 10.91 28.25
CA LYS A 397 28.28 11.53 29.56
C LYS A 397 28.97 12.90 29.62
N LYS A 398 30.25 12.98 29.26
CA LYS A 398 31.01 14.25 29.23
C LYS A 398 30.37 15.27 28.29
N PHE A 399 29.91 14.85 27.11
CA PHE A 399 29.25 15.72 26.14
C PHE A 399 27.98 16.36 26.71
N VAL A 400 27.07 15.54 27.28
CA VAL A 400 25.82 16.05 27.86
C VAL A 400 26.09 16.97 29.05
N HIS A 401 27.08 16.67 29.90
CA HIS A 401 27.45 17.54 31.02
C HIS A 401 28.04 18.87 30.57
N LYS A 402 28.82 18.88 29.47
CA LYS A 402 29.38 20.12 28.91
C LYS A 402 28.29 21.02 28.33
N HIS A 403 27.33 20.44 27.62
CA HIS A 403 26.26 21.19 26.97
C HIS A 403 24.99 21.32 27.82
N ASN A 404 25.11 21.11 29.13
CA ASN A 404 24.02 21.18 30.11
C ASN A 404 23.28 22.55 30.05
N PRO A 405 23.93 23.73 29.97
CA PRO A 405 23.18 24.99 29.88
C PRO A 405 22.20 25.09 28.69
N VAL A 406 22.45 24.34 27.61
CA VAL A 406 21.65 24.37 26.39
C VAL A 406 20.30 23.67 26.57
N TYR A 407 20.19 22.55 27.29
CA TYR A 407 18.88 21.89 27.48
C TYR A 407 17.92 22.75 28.31
N MET A 408 18.41 23.49 29.31
CA MET A 408 17.55 24.37 30.12
C MET A 408 16.87 25.45 29.26
N ARG A 409 17.52 25.90 28.18
CA ARG A 409 16.94 26.84 27.21
C ARG A 409 15.89 26.21 26.29
N ILE A 410 15.98 24.89 26.09
CA ILE A 410 15.07 24.11 25.23
C ILE A 410 13.84 23.64 26.01
N SER A 411 13.96 23.47 27.34
CA SER A 411 12.90 22.93 28.21
C SER A 411 12.12 23.99 29.01
N GLY A 412 12.57 25.24 29.03
CA GLY A 412 11.78 26.40 29.46
C GLY A 412 11.06 27.05 28.29
#